data_AF-A0A1Y0H0U7-F1
#
_entry.id   AF-A0A1Y0H0U7-F1
#
_cell.length_a   1.000
_cell.length_b   1.000
_cell.length_c   1.000
_cell.angle_alpha   90.00
_cell.angle_beta   90.00
_cell.angle_gamma   90.00
#
_symmetry.space_group_name_H-M   'P 1'
#
loop_
_entity.id
_entity.type
_entity.pdbx_description
1 polymer ?
#
loop_
_entity_poly.entity_id
_entity_poly.type
_entity_poly.pdbx_seq_one_letter_code
_entity_poly.pdbx_strand_id
1 'polypeptide(L)'
;MFAALPFTLALITSPQSGWETKSNTTKIPFEVHNAVVKALQEATEAQTKRDYQLSLALLHGIIYNDGVKIAVDPDGLTPTPAARQGLTNALNSWDKALEKDNPIQFVSDPKKAHLTLQFVDKVPRSGHDALGLIELKKRYSWNRSRYEIEISGTIFIQTHYNRIPLSASQFTEVIAHELGHLLGLDDLNQTGQLMGPMILDQPVSGPNARETYAVQIVRYHAKTQWNTVVDLINASKQSQPEAEFLSYEQEYLATCTVGRPCKYGKH
;
A
#
# COMPACT_ATOMS: atom_id res chain seq x y z
N MET A 1 -81.01 23.95 -11.05
CA MET A 1 -80.25 24.63 -12.13
C MET A 1 -79.32 25.63 -11.49
N PHE A 2 -78.04 25.29 -11.35
CA PHE A 2 -77.00 26.25 -11.00
C PHE A 2 -75.74 25.94 -11.81
N ALA A 3 -75.15 27.03 -12.27
CA ALA A 3 -74.15 27.12 -13.32
C ALA A 3 -72.74 26.72 -12.86
N ALA A 4 -71.94 26.32 -13.85
CA ALA A 4 -70.53 25.98 -13.73
C ALA A 4 -69.63 27.21 -13.58
N LEU A 5 -68.52 27.04 -12.84
CA LEU A 5 -67.30 27.85 -12.92
C LEU A 5 -66.10 26.90 -13.07
N PRO A 6 -65.07 27.23 -13.87
CA PRO A 6 -63.92 26.36 -14.11
C PRO A 6 -62.87 26.50 -12.99
N PHE A 7 -62.38 25.36 -12.50
CA PHE A 7 -61.23 25.26 -11.60
C PHE A 7 -59.93 25.29 -12.42
N THR A 8 -59.10 26.29 -12.19
CA THR A 8 -57.74 26.40 -12.73
C THR A 8 -56.80 25.54 -11.89
N LEU A 9 -56.23 24.49 -12.49
CA LEU A 9 -55.22 23.64 -11.86
C LEU A 9 -53.84 24.32 -11.96
N ALA A 10 -53.28 24.75 -10.83
CA ALA A 10 -51.90 25.21 -10.77
C ALA A 10 -50.95 23.99 -10.76
N LEU A 11 -50.14 23.85 -11.80
CA LEU A 11 -49.00 22.93 -11.80
C LEU A 11 -47.98 23.42 -10.77
N ILE A 12 -47.80 22.67 -9.69
CA ILE A 12 -46.63 22.79 -8.82
C ILE A 12 -45.49 22.07 -9.53
N THR A 13 -44.59 22.85 -10.13
CA THR A 13 -43.29 22.34 -10.58
C THR A 13 -42.46 22.01 -9.34
N SER A 14 -42.24 20.73 -9.10
CA SER A 14 -41.30 20.26 -8.08
C SER A 14 -39.89 20.76 -8.44
N PRO A 15 -39.15 21.37 -7.50
CA PRO A 15 -37.79 21.78 -7.77
C PRO A 15 -36.93 20.54 -7.99
N GLN A 16 -36.27 20.48 -9.15
CA GLN A 16 -35.17 19.57 -9.39
C GLN A 16 -34.07 19.88 -8.37
N SER A 17 -34.04 19.12 -7.28
CA SER A 17 -32.88 19.05 -6.40
C SER A 17 -31.80 18.31 -7.17
N GLY A 18 -30.84 19.07 -7.70
CA GLY A 18 -29.57 18.52 -8.14
C GLY A 18 -28.85 17.98 -6.91
N TRP A 19 -28.92 16.67 -6.70
CA TRP A 19 -28.03 15.97 -5.78
C TRP A 19 -26.67 15.85 -6.46
N GLU A 20 -25.94 16.96 -6.55
CA GLU A 20 -24.49 16.87 -6.61
C GLU A 20 -24.05 16.36 -5.24
N THR A 21 -23.89 15.04 -5.12
CA THR A 21 -23.07 14.46 -4.06
C THR A 21 -21.66 14.99 -4.29
N LYS A 22 -21.32 16.12 -3.64
CA LYS A 22 -19.94 16.52 -3.44
C LYS A 22 -19.27 15.33 -2.76
N SER A 23 -18.61 14.49 -3.55
CA SER A 23 -17.93 13.33 -3.03
C SER A 23 -16.95 13.88 -2.02
N ASN A 24 -17.15 13.53 -0.75
CA ASN A 24 -16.23 13.86 0.32
C ASN A 24 -15.00 12.94 0.18
N THR A 25 -14.39 12.97 -1.01
CA THR A 25 -13.18 12.25 -1.35
C THR A 25 -12.10 12.90 -0.52
N THR A 26 -11.77 12.25 0.60
CA THR A 26 -10.57 12.62 1.35
C THR A 26 -9.43 12.69 0.37
N LYS A 27 -8.82 13.86 0.26
CA LYS A 27 -7.76 14.12 -0.69
C LYS A 27 -6.56 13.28 -0.26
N ILE A 28 -6.27 12.20 -0.99
CA ILE A 28 -5.08 11.40 -0.76
C ILE A 28 -3.86 12.30 -0.97
N PRO A 29 -2.89 12.33 -0.03
CA PRO A 29 -1.70 13.14 -0.16
C PRO A 29 -0.89 12.77 -1.41
N PHE A 30 -0.21 13.75 -2.01
CA PHE A 30 0.47 13.58 -3.31
C PHE A 30 1.75 12.73 -3.21
N GLU A 31 2.26 12.52 -2.00
CA GLU A 31 3.38 11.67 -1.63
C GLU A 31 3.03 10.19 -1.78
N VAL A 32 1.74 9.86 -1.88
CA VAL A 32 1.28 8.48 -2.03
C VAL A 32 1.44 8.06 -3.48
N HIS A 33 2.17 6.98 -3.69
CA HIS A 33 2.42 6.42 -5.01
C HIS A 33 1.10 6.07 -5.72
N ASN A 34 0.98 6.44 -7.00
CA ASN A 34 -0.27 6.31 -7.77
C ASN A 34 -0.84 4.88 -7.80
N ALA A 35 0.01 3.85 -7.73
CA ALA A 35 -0.45 2.46 -7.63
C ALA A 35 -1.29 2.18 -6.36
N VAL A 36 -0.98 2.82 -5.24
CA VAL A 36 -1.76 2.68 -3.99
C VAL A 36 -3.10 3.40 -4.10
N VAL A 37 -3.10 4.60 -4.69
CA VAL A 37 -4.33 5.35 -5.01
C VAL A 37 -5.25 4.51 -5.90
N LYS A 38 -4.71 3.92 -6.97
CA LYS A 38 -5.45 3.05 -7.88
C LYS A 38 -5.99 1.81 -7.19
N ALA A 39 -5.21 1.17 -6.32
CA ALA A 39 -5.67 0.01 -5.54
C ALA A 39 -6.83 0.35 -4.58
N LEU A 40 -6.81 1.53 -3.93
CA LEU A 40 -7.94 2.01 -3.12
C LEU A 40 -9.20 2.26 -3.95
N GLN A 41 -9.05 2.86 -5.13
CA GLN A 41 -10.16 3.09 -6.05
C GLN A 41 -10.76 1.76 -6.55
N GLU A 42 -9.92 0.83 -6.98
CA GLU A 42 -10.34 -0.52 -7.41
C GLU A 42 -11.01 -1.31 -6.29
N ALA A 43 -10.53 -1.18 -5.04
CA ALA A 43 -11.19 -1.79 -3.88
C ALA A 43 -12.60 -1.21 -3.68
N THR A 44 -12.76 0.11 -3.83
CA THR A 44 -14.06 0.79 -3.72
C THR A 44 -15.03 0.35 -4.81
N GLU A 45 -14.54 0.22 -6.05
CA GLU A 45 -15.34 -0.32 -7.15
C GLU A 45 -15.73 -1.78 -6.92
N ALA A 46 -14.79 -2.62 -6.46
CA ALA A 46 -15.04 -4.03 -6.16
C ALA A 46 -16.12 -4.17 -5.07
N GLN A 47 -16.04 -3.37 -4.00
CA GLN A 47 -17.07 -3.30 -2.97
C GLN A 47 -18.44 -2.91 -3.55
N THR A 48 -18.50 -1.89 -4.41
CA THR A 48 -19.75 -1.45 -5.06
C THR A 48 -20.36 -2.56 -5.93
N LYS A 49 -19.52 -3.34 -6.60
CA LYS A 49 -19.90 -4.51 -7.42
C LYS A 49 -20.18 -5.75 -6.58
N ARG A 50 -20.07 -5.67 -5.23
CA ARG A 50 -20.15 -6.79 -4.28
C ARG A 50 -19.11 -7.89 -4.49
N ASP A 51 -18.00 -7.58 -5.17
CA ASP A 51 -16.80 -8.43 -5.22
C ASP A 51 -15.94 -8.18 -3.98
N TYR A 52 -16.45 -8.64 -2.83
CA TYR A 52 -15.85 -8.35 -1.53
C TYR A 52 -14.47 -9.00 -1.37
N GLN A 53 -14.23 -10.16 -1.99
CA GLN A 53 -12.94 -10.86 -1.87
C GLN A 53 -11.84 -10.11 -2.63
N LEU A 54 -12.13 -9.57 -3.82
CA LEU A 54 -11.21 -8.66 -4.51
C LEU A 54 -10.94 -7.41 -3.68
N SER A 55 -11.99 -6.79 -3.12
CA SER A 55 -11.82 -5.61 -2.27
C SER A 55 -10.91 -5.90 -1.08
N LEU A 56 -11.11 -7.02 -0.38
CA LEU A 56 -10.24 -7.43 0.72
C LEU A 56 -8.82 -7.71 0.24
N ALA A 57 -8.62 -8.39 -0.89
CA ALA A 57 -7.28 -8.66 -1.43
C ALA A 57 -6.48 -7.37 -1.65
N LEU A 58 -7.09 -6.38 -2.31
CA LEU A 58 -6.47 -5.09 -2.61
C LEU A 58 -6.14 -4.30 -1.33
N LEU A 59 -7.09 -4.24 -0.40
CA LEU A 59 -6.90 -3.56 0.89
C LEU A 59 -5.82 -4.26 1.74
N HIS A 60 -5.72 -5.60 1.70
CA HIS A 60 -4.66 -6.33 2.39
C HIS A 60 -3.30 -5.91 1.86
N GLY A 61 -3.17 -5.75 0.54
CA GLY A 61 -1.93 -5.29 -0.08
C GLY A 61 -1.54 -3.85 0.24
N ILE A 62 -2.41 -3.07 0.87
CA ILE A 62 -2.11 -1.71 1.35
C ILE A 62 -1.81 -1.72 2.86
N ILE A 63 -2.59 -2.47 3.64
CA ILE A 63 -2.51 -2.45 5.10
C ILE A 63 -1.41 -3.38 5.64
N TYR A 64 -1.16 -4.52 4.98
CA TYR A 64 -0.31 -5.59 5.50
C TYR A 64 -0.72 -6.00 6.93
N ASN A 65 -1.95 -6.49 7.10
CA ASN A 65 -2.51 -6.84 8.42
C ASN A 65 -1.63 -7.83 9.20
N ASP A 66 -0.97 -8.76 8.49
CA ASP A 66 -0.09 -9.76 9.10
C ASP A 66 1.38 -9.29 9.23
N GLY A 67 1.67 -8.06 8.78
CA GLY A 67 3.02 -7.50 8.67
C GLY A 67 3.83 -8.07 7.50
N VAL A 68 4.70 -7.25 6.92
CA VAL A 68 5.68 -7.66 5.92
C VAL A 68 6.97 -8.08 6.63
N LYS A 69 7.33 -9.36 6.50
CA LYS A 69 8.56 -9.91 7.09
C LYS A 69 9.74 -9.62 6.18
N ILE A 70 10.79 -9.02 6.74
CA ILE A 70 12.03 -8.70 6.04
C ILE A 70 13.19 -9.43 6.74
N ALA A 71 14.10 -10.01 5.97
CA ALA A 71 15.35 -10.59 6.48
C ALA A 71 16.53 -10.14 5.65
N VAL A 72 17.74 -10.23 6.20
CA VAL A 72 18.97 -10.05 5.41
C VAL A 72 19.17 -11.27 4.51
N ASP A 73 19.44 -11.02 3.23
CA ASP A 73 19.72 -12.06 2.24
C ASP A 73 21.10 -12.69 2.50
N PRO A 74 21.19 -14.03 2.68
CA PRO A 74 22.48 -14.69 2.88
C PRO A 74 23.36 -14.71 1.63
N ASP A 75 22.78 -14.53 0.44
CA ASP A 75 23.52 -14.52 -0.84
C ASP A 75 24.07 -13.13 -1.17
N GLY A 76 23.76 -12.12 -0.34
CA GLY A 76 24.33 -10.77 -0.41
C GLY A 76 25.69 -10.65 0.28
N LEU A 77 26.22 -9.42 0.26
CA LEU A 77 27.37 -9.09 1.11
C LEU A 77 27.00 -9.17 2.59
N THR A 78 27.90 -9.71 3.40
CA THR A 78 27.74 -9.70 4.86
C THR A 78 27.60 -8.26 5.35
N PRO A 79 26.51 -7.89 6.05
CA PRO A 79 26.34 -6.53 6.53
C PRO A 79 27.47 -6.14 7.49
N THR A 80 27.97 -4.91 7.34
CA THR A 80 28.90 -4.32 8.29
C THR A 80 28.17 -3.98 9.60
N PRO A 81 28.90 -3.70 10.71
CA PRO A 81 28.26 -3.18 11.93
C PRO A 81 27.45 -1.90 11.68
N ALA A 82 27.95 -1.00 10.83
CA ALA A 82 27.26 0.23 10.44
C ALA A 82 25.95 -0.07 9.69
N ALA A 83 25.97 -1.03 8.76
CA ALA A 83 24.79 -1.48 8.03
C ALA A 83 23.71 -2.09 8.95
N ARG A 84 24.13 -2.95 9.90
CA ARG A 84 23.21 -3.52 10.91
C ARG A 84 22.59 -2.43 11.77
N GLN A 85 23.39 -1.46 12.22
CA GLN A 85 22.89 -0.33 12.98
C GLN A 85 21.91 0.52 12.16
N GLY A 86 22.24 0.79 10.90
CA GLY A 86 21.37 1.55 9.99
C GLY A 86 20.02 0.87 9.76
N LEU A 87 20.02 -0.45 9.54
CA LEU A 87 18.79 -1.24 9.43
C LEU A 87 17.91 -1.13 10.68
N THR A 88 18.50 -1.33 11.87
CA THR A 88 17.77 -1.21 13.14
C THR A 88 17.18 0.19 13.31
N ASN A 89 17.95 1.23 13.00
CA ASN A 89 17.49 2.61 13.09
C ASN A 89 16.35 2.90 12.11
N ALA A 90 16.45 2.42 10.87
CA ALA A 90 15.43 2.61 9.84
C ALA A 90 14.09 1.98 10.25
N LEU A 91 14.12 0.74 10.74
CA LEU A 91 12.95 0.04 11.28
C LEU A 91 12.33 0.80 12.46
N ASN A 92 13.16 1.22 13.42
CA ASN A 92 12.70 1.98 14.58
C ASN A 92 12.09 3.34 14.19
N SER A 93 12.60 3.98 13.14
CA SER A 93 12.08 5.27 12.67
C SER A 93 10.65 5.14 12.17
N TRP A 94 10.34 4.10 11.40
CA TRP A 94 9.00 3.81 10.91
C TRP A 94 8.07 3.27 12.00
N ASP A 95 8.54 2.41 12.92
CA ASP A 95 7.75 1.97 14.07
C ASP A 95 7.28 3.17 14.93
N LYS A 96 8.20 4.11 15.19
CA LYS A 96 7.88 5.35 15.90
C LYS A 96 6.89 6.24 15.13
N ALA A 97 7.13 6.44 13.83
CA ALA A 97 6.27 7.27 12.98
C ALA A 97 4.84 6.71 12.87
N LEU A 98 4.70 5.39 12.85
CA LEU A 98 3.41 4.72 12.72
C LEU A 98 2.78 4.33 14.06
N GLU A 99 3.25 4.90 15.17
CA GLU A 99 2.70 4.69 16.51
C GLU A 99 2.53 3.19 16.86
N LYS A 100 3.49 2.36 16.44
CA LYS A 100 3.50 0.90 16.62
C LYS A 100 2.47 0.10 15.82
N ASP A 101 1.89 0.68 14.76
CA ASP A 101 1.07 -0.05 13.78
C ASP A 101 1.88 -1.08 12.95
N ASN A 102 3.20 -1.21 13.20
CA ASN A 102 4.13 -2.29 12.83
C ASN A 102 3.83 -3.09 11.54
N PRO A 103 3.69 -2.43 10.38
CA PRO A 103 3.49 -3.12 9.11
C PRO A 103 4.75 -3.82 8.58
N ILE A 104 5.92 -3.59 9.20
CA ILE A 104 7.20 -4.15 8.80
C ILE A 104 7.80 -4.88 10.01
N GLN A 105 8.20 -6.13 9.80
CA GLN A 105 8.75 -6.98 10.85
C GLN A 105 10.10 -7.53 10.38
N PHE A 106 11.16 -7.35 11.18
CA PHE A 106 12.43 -8.00 10.89
C PHE A 106 12.43 -9.44 11.44
N VAL A 107 12.85 -10.39 10.61
CA VAL A 107 12.99 -11.80 10.99
C VAL A 107 14.41 -12.29 10.73
N SER A 108 14.96 -13.08 11.66
CA SER A 108 16.34 -13.59 11.54
C SER A 108 16.49 -14.73 10.54
N ASP A 109 15.40 -15.45 10.24
CA ASP A 109 15.39 -16.58 9.30
C ASP A 109 14.91 -16.11 7.91
N PRO A 110 15.79 -16.03 6.90
CA PRO A 110 15.42 -15.58 5.57
C PRO A 110 14.33 -16.41 4.90
N LYS A 111 14.16 -17.69 5.28
CA LYS A 111 13.10 -18.55 4.73
C LYS A 111 11.69 -18.14 5.17
N LYS A 112 11.58 -17.30 6.20
CA LYS A 112 10.31 -16.76 6.70
C LYS A 112 10.03 -15.35 6.18
N ALA A 113 10.94 -14.77 5.42
CA ALA A 113 10.79 -13.42 4.92
C ALA A 113 9.89 -13.37 3.69
N HIS A 114 9.11 -12.31 3.59
CA HIS A 114 8.43 -11.93 2.35
C HIS A 114 9.41 -11.18 1.44
N LEU A 115 10.26 -10.32 2.03
CA LEU A 115 11.28 -9.56 1.30
C LEU A 115 12.67 -9.85 1.86
N THR A 116 13.66 -9.99 0.99
CA THR A 116 15.07 -10.05 1.43
C THR A 116 15.73 -8.69 1.25
N LEU A 117 16.65 -8.35 2.15
CA LEU A 117 17.49 -7.16 2.07
C LEU A 117 18.91 -7.60 1.71
N GLN A 118 19.34 -7.26 0.51
CA GLN A 118 20.61 -7.67 -0.05
C GLN A 118 21.57 -6.48 -0.10
N PHE A 119 22.66 -6.56 0.65
CA PHE A 119 23.75 -5.61 0.55
C PHE A 119 24.61 -5.93 -0.68
N VAL A 120 24.89 -4.92 -1.51
CA VAL A 120 25.56 -5.09 -2.81
C VAL A 120 26.63 -4.01 -3.04
N ASP A 121 27.56 -4.26 -3.96
CA ASP A 121 28.54 -3.25 -4.39
C ASP A 121 27.93 -2.21 -5.33
N LYS A 122 26.94 -2.63 -6.12
CA LYS A 122 26.20 -1.79 -7.07
C LYS A 122 24.75 -2.25 -7.13
N VAL A 123 23.82 -1.29 -7.09
CA VAL A 123 22.39 -1.57 -7.26
C VAL A 123 22.10 -2.07 -8.69
N PRO A 124 21.39 -3.19 -8.86
CA PRO A 124 21.10 -3.74 -10.18
C PRO A 124 20.14 -2.82 -10.95
N ARG A 125 20.34 -2.71 -12.28
CA ARG A 125 19.44 -1.96 -13.20
C ARG A 125 19.23 -0.48 -12.89
N SER A 126 19.96 0.07 -11.93
CA SER A 126 19.93 1.49 -11.58
C SER A 126 21.11 2.23 -12.21
N GLY A 127 20.97 3.56 -12.30
CA GLY A 127 22.07 4.46 -12.64
C GLY A 127 23.23 4.35 -11.64
N HIS A 128 24.36 5.01 -11.95
CA HIS A 128 25.55 4.96 -11.09
C HIS A 128 25.36 5.63 -9.71
N ASP A 129 24.27 6.38 -9.52
CA ASP A 129 24.04 7.21 -8.34
C ASP A 129 22.99 6.66 -7.36
N ALA A 130 22.34 5.53 -7.69
CA ALA A 130 21.34 4.93 -6.80
C ALA A 130 22.00 4.13 -5.67
N LEU A 131 21.67 4.47 -4.43
CA LEU A 131 22.15 3.78 -3.23
C LEU A 131 21.20 2.68 -2.75
N GLY A 132 19.94 2.72 -3.18
CA GLY A 132 18.90 1.77 -2.84
C GLY A 132 18.04 1.40 -4.06
N LEU A 133 17.35 0.27 -3.97
CA LEU A 133 16.26 -0.11 -4.86
C LEU A 133 15.41 -1.20 -4.22
N ILE A 134 14.09 -1.02 -4.19
CA ILE A 134 13.14 -2.09 -3.89
C ILE A 134 12.50 -2.68 -5.16
N GLU A 135 12.70 -3.98 -5.38
CA GLU A 135 11.97 -4.76 -6.37
C GLU A 135 10.80 -5.50 -5.71
N LEU A 136 9.67 -4.82 -5.50
CA LEU A 136 8.47 -5.38 -4.86
C LEU A 136 7.46 -5.95 -5.87
N LYS A 137 6.97 -7.16 -5.58
CA LYS A 137 5.90 -7.84 -6.32
C LYS A 137 4.78 -8.22 -5.37
N LYS A 138 3.54 -7.99 -5.82
CA LYS A 138 2.32 -8.42 -5.14
C LYS A 138 1.50 -9.27 -6.10
N ARG A 139 1.16 -10.48 -5.69
CA ARG A 139 0.23 -11.36 -6.42
C ARG A 139 -1.04 -11.49 -5.60
N TYR A 140 -2.16 -11.24 -6.26
CA TYR A 140 -3.49 -11.30 -5.66
C TYR A 140 -4.26 -12.45 -6.30
N SER A 141 -4.83 -13.30 -5.47
CA SER A 141 -5.68 -14.41 -5.88
C SER A 141 -6.98 -14.32 -5.10
N TRP A 142 -8.13 -14.49 -5.75
CA TRP A 142 -9.41 -14.51 -5.04
C TRP A 142 -10.44 -15.36 -5.78
N ASN A 143 -11.44 -15.80 -5.02
CA ASN A 143 -12.66 -16.41 -5.52
C ASN A 143 -13.85 -15.85 -4.72
N ARG A 144 -15.00 -16.54 -4.67
CA ARG A 144 -16.18 -16.05 -3.95
C ARG A 144 -16.07 -16.10 -2.42
N SER A 145 -15.23 -16.97 -1.87
CA SER A 145 -15.18 -17.27 -0.43
C SER A 145 -13.85 -16.92 0.23
N ARG A 146 -12.76 -16.82 -0.54
CA ARG A 146 -11.41 -16.53 -0.06
C ARG A 146 -10.68 -15.54 -0.95
N TYR A 147 -9.69 -14.91 -0.36
CA TYR A 147 -8.64 -14.17 -1.04
C TYR A 147 -7.28 -14.55 -0.46
N GLU A 148 -6.24 -14.32 -1.23
CA GLU A 148 -4.84 -14.51 -0.85
C GLU A 148 -4.01 -13.38 -1.44
N ILE A 149 -2.99 -12.97 -0.70
CA ILE A 149 -1.95 -12.07 -1.18
C ILE A 149 -0.59 -12.72 -0.93
N GLU A 150 0.21 -12.75 -1.98
CA GLU A 150 1.62 -13.11 -1.87
C GLU A 150 2.46 -11.86 -2.13
N ILE A 151 3.38 -11.61 -1.20
CA ILE A 151 4.33 -10.49 -1.24
C ILE A 151 5.72 -11.11 -1.38
N SER A 152 6.44 -10.69 -2.41
CA SER A 152 7.82 -11.12 -2.64
C SER A 152 8.66 -10.00 -3.24
N GLY A 153 9.97 -10.06 -3.05
CA GLY A 153 10.87 -9.05 -3.56
C GLY A 153 12.20 -8.97 -2.84
N THR A 154 13.04 -8.06 -3.33
CA THR A 154 14.37 -7.80 -2.79
C THR A 154 14.58 -6.30 -2.65
N ILE A 155 15.17 -5.89 -1.53
CA ILE A 155 15.65 -4.53 -1.28
C ILE A 155 17.16 -4.57 -1.44
N PHE A 156 17.69 -3.93 -2.48
CA PHE A 156 19.11 -3.81 -2.74
C PHE A 156 19.64 -2.56 -2.06
N ILE A 157 20.72 -2.69 -1.26
CA ILE A 157 21.36 -1.58 -0.57
C ILE A 157 22.83 -1.54 -0.96
N GLN A 158 23.27 -0.46 -1.59
CA GLN A 158 24.67 -0.25 -1.90
C GLN A 158 25.48 -0.04 -0.62
N THR A 159 26.65 -0.64 -0.54
CA THR A 159 27.51 -0.55 0.66
C THR A 159 28.51 0.60 0.63
N HIS A 160 28.76 1.18 -0.56
CA HIS A 160 29.75 2.23 -0.78
C HIS A 160 29.24 3.28 -1.76
N TYR A 161 29.69 4.53 -1.60
CA TYR A 161 29.54 5.59 -2.59
C TYR A 161 30.92 6.13 -2.97
N ASN A 162 31.26 6.17 -4.26
CA ASN A 162 32.59 6.56 -4.72
C ASN A 162 33.74 5.82 -4.00
N ARG A 163 33.56 4.51 -3.74
CA ARG A 163 34.47 3.62 -2.99
C ARG A 163 34.60 3.93 -1.49
N ILE A 164 33.85 4.88 -0.96
CA ILE A 164 33.80 5.18 0.48
C ILE A 164 32.66 4.37 1.09
N PRO A 165 32.90 3.57 2.15
CA PRO A 165 31.84 2.84 2.83
C PRO A 165 30.78 3.79 3.40
N LEU A 166 29.51 3.42 3.30
CA LEU A 166 28.44 4.20 3.90
C LEU A 166 28.51 4.16 5.43
N SER A 167 28.18 5.28 6.07
CA SER A 167 28.02 5.39 7.52
C SER A 167 26.69 4.79 7.98
N ALA A 168 26.53 4.58 9.29
CA ALA A 168 25.27 4.06 9.84
C ALA A 168 24.07 4.99 9.58
N SER A 169 24.26 6.31 9.58
CA SER A 169 23.19 7.27 9.27
C SER A 169 22.83 7.25 7.79
N GLN A 170 23.82 7.07 6.90
CA GLN A 170 23.56 6.92 5.47
C GLN A 170 22.81 5.61 5.17
N PHE A 171 23.19 4.49 5.80
CA PHE A 171 22.40 3.26 5.73
C PHE A 171 20.99 3.44 6.29
N THR A 172 20.83 4.23 7.37
CA THR A 172 19.52 4.50 7.97
C THR A 172 18.60 5.17 6.97
N GLU A 173 19.06 6.24 6.31
CA GLU A 173 18.28 6.98 5.32
C GLU A 173 17.89 6.11 4.13
N VAL A 174 18.88 5.46 3.50
CA VAL A 174 18.64 4.63 2.31
C VAL A 174 17.65 3.52 2.62
N ILE A 175 17.84 2.79 3.72
CA ILE A 175 16.91 1.71 4.09
C ILE A 175 15.53 2.28 4.44
N ALA A 176 15.45 3.38 5.19
CA ALA A 176 14.17 3.98 5.54
C ALA A 176 13.41 4.49 4.30
N HIS A 177 14.11 5.02 3.29
CA HIS A 177 13.56 5.45 2.01
C HIS A 177 12.92 4.27 1.26
N GLU A 178 13.64 3.16 1.10
CA GLU A 178 13.10 1.95 0.45
C GLU A 178 11.91 1.35 1.22
N LEU A 179 11.92 1.43 2.55
CA LEU A 179 10.77 1.06 3.36
C LEU A 179 9.59 2.03 3.17
N GLY A 180 9.83 3.31 2.86
CA GLY A 180 8.80 4.26 2.48
C GLY A 180 8.06 3.83 1.20
N HIS A 181 8.79 3.37 0.18
CA HIS A 181 8.19 2.78 -1.02
C HIS A 181 7.38 1.52 -0.71
N LEU A 182 7.87 0.63 0.17
CA LEU A 182 7.11 -0.54 0.63
C LEU A 182 5.77 -0.14 1.26
N LEU A 183 5.76 0.97 2.01
CA LEU A 183 4.59 1.56 2.66
C LEU A 183 3.70 2.38 1.71
N GLY A 184 4.11 2.52 0.45
CA GLY A 184 3.29 3.14 -0.59
C GLY A 184 3.60 4.61 -0.87
N LEU A 185 4.73 5.13 -0.41
CA LEU A 185 5.20 6.47 -0.76
C LEU A 185 5.91 6.48 -2.13
N ASP A 186 5.76 7.59 -2.84
CA ASP A 186 6.46 7.90 -4.08
C ASP A 186 7.70 8.76 -3.80
N ASP A 187 8.60 8.81 -4.78
CA ASP A 187 9.73 9.73 -4.76
C ASP A 187 9.27 11.19 -4.81
N LEU A 188 10.01 12.03 -4.11
CA LEU A 188 9.84 13.47 -4.08
C LEU A 188 11.06 14.12 -4.74
N ASN A 189 10.84 15.21 -5.48
CA ASN A 189 11.94 15.93 -6.14
C ASN A 189 12.73 16.86 -5.19
N GLN A 190 12.29 16.98 -3.94
CA GLN A 190 12.85 17.94 -2.97
C GLN A 190 13.80 17.25 -2.01
N THR A 191 15.01 17.79 -1.86
CA THR A 191 16.00 17.31 -0.88
C THR A 191 15.59 17.61 0.57
N GLY A 192 16.17 16.88 1.54
CA GLY A 192 15.92 17.10 2.97
C GLY A 192 14.63 16.44 3.48
N GLN A 193 14.01 15.60 2.66
CA GLN A 193 12.89 14.72 3.02
C GLN A 193 13.33 13.27 2.80
N LEU A 194 12.73 12.32 3.51
CA LEU A 194 13.14 10.92 3.41
C LEU A 194 12.92 10.37 2.01
N MET A 195 11.80 10.69 1.39
CA MET A 195 11.46 10.28 0.03
C MET A 195 12.11 11.18 -1.04
N GLY A 196 12.98 12.12 -0.64
CA GLY A 196 13.69 13.00 -1.54
C GLY A 196 15.06 12.47 -1.96
N PRO A 197 15.79 13.19 -2.84
CA PRO A 197 17.18 12.87 -3.13
C PRO A 197 18.03 13.04 -1.87
N MET A 198 18.82 12.02 -1.55
CA MET A 198 19.72 12.00 -0.41
C MET A 198 20.87 13.00 -0.57
N ILE A 199 21.22 13.69 0.52
CA ILE A 199 22.45 14.49 0.62
C ILE A 199 23.41 13.76 1.57
N LEU A 200 24.52 13.24 1.03
CA LEU A 200 25.42 12.32 1.74
C LEU A 200 26.00 12.84 3.06
N ASP A 201 26.27 14.14 3.16
CA ASP A 201 26.82 14.78 4.37
C ASP A 201 25.74 15.24 5.36
N GLN A 202 24.46 15.17 4.97
CA GLN A 202 23.31 15.57 5.77
C GLN A 202 22.20 14.51 5.75
N PRO A 203 22.49 13.27 6.18
CA PRO A 203 21.52 12.22 6.04
C PRO A 203 20.32 12.40 6.98
N VAL A 204 19.12 12.10 6.48
CA VAL A 204 17.88 12.15 7.28
C VAL A 204 17.64 10.85 8.02
N SER A 205 17.22 10.94 9.28
CA SER A 205 17.13 9.77 10.18
C SER A 205 15.79 9.03 10.13
N GLY A 206 14.82 9.51 9.37
CA GLY A 206 13.47 8.95 9.27
C GLY A 206 12.48 9.87 8.56
N PRO A 207 11.20 9.46 8.46
CA PRO A 207 10.18 10.22 7.76
C PRO A 207 9.84 11.51 8.51
N ASN A 208 9.53 12.55 7.74
CA ASN A 208 8.99 13.80 8.27
C ASN A 208 7.48 13.66 8.59
N ALA A 209 6.89 14.70 9.20
CA ALA A 209 5.48 14.69 9.60
C ALA A 209 4.51 14.50 8.41
N ARG A 210 4.89 14.99 7.23
CA ARG A 210 4.06 14.94 6.01
C ARG A 210 4.04 13.53 5.41
N GLU A 211 5.22 12.91 5.31
CA GLU A 211 5.39 11.51 4.89
C GLU A 211 4.69 10.55 5.87
N THR A 212 4.86 10.80 7.16
CA THR A 212 4.18 10.04 8.22
C THR A 212 2.66 10.13 8.08
N TYR A 213 2.12 11.35 7.95
CA TYR A 213 0.70 11.58 7.75
C TYR A 213 0.17 10.89 6.49
N ALA A 214 0.92 10.93 5.38
CA ALA A 214 0.54 10.29 4.13
C ALA A 214 0.36 8.78 4.27
N VAL A 215 1.29 8.10 4.96
CA VAL A 215 1.15 6.66 5.24
C VAL A 215 -0.03 6.40 6.19
N GLN A 216 -0.14 7.17 7.27
CA GLN A 216 -1.20 6.98 8.27
C GLN A 216 -2.60 7.15 7.67
N ILE A 217 -2.83 8.19 6.86
CA ILE A 217 -4.17 8.46 6.30
C ILE A 217 -4.60 7.40 5.29
N VAL A 218 -3.68 6.93 4.44
CA VAL A 218 -3.94 5.83 3.49
C VAL A 218 -4.30 4.55 4.24
N ARG A 219 -3.52 4.19 5.27
CA ARG A 219 -3.78 3.00 6.09
C ARG A 219 -5.10 3.12 6.84
N TYR A 220 -5.40 4.29 7.39
CA TYR A 220 -6.67 4.56 8.06
C TYR A 220 -7.87 4.37 7.12
N HIS A 221 -7.80 4.90 5.91
CA HIS A 221 -8.84 4.71 4.89
C HIS A 221 -8.99 3.25 4.52
N ALA A 222 -7.88 2.57 4.23
CA ALA A 222 -7.91 1.16 3.86
C ALA A 222 -8.52 0.30 4.98
N LYS A 223 -8.15 0.53 6.25
CA LYS A 223 -8.71 -0.17 7.42
C LYS A 223 -10.20 0.11 7.63
N THR A 224 -10.62 1.36 7.46
CA THR A 224 -12.05 1.72 7.56
C THR A 224 -12.87 0.98 6.49
N GLN A 225 -12.37 0.96 5.26
CA GLN A 225 -13.01 0.25 4.16
C GLN A 225 -13.00 -1.27 4.39
N TRP A 226 -11.89 -1.82 4.88
CA TRP A 226 -11.75 -3.23 5.23
C TRP A 226 -12.85 -3.67 6.20
N ASN A 227 -12.99 -2.96 7.31
CA ASN A 227 -14.00 -3.27 8.32
C ASN A 227 -15.42 -3.22 7.72
N THR A 228 -15.70 -2.22 6.89
CA THR A 228 -16.99 -2.12 6.19
C THR A 228 -17.27 -3.35 5.32
N VAL A 229 -16.26 -3.83 4.57
CA VAL A 229 -16.41 -5.01 3.72
C VAL A 229 -16.60 -6.29 4.54
N VAL A 230 -15.86 -6.44 5.65
CA VAL A 230 -16.03 -7.56 6.58
C VAL A 230 -17.45 -7.58 7.17
N ASP A 231 -17.98 -6.44 7.58
CA ASP A 231 -19.34 -6.32 8.12
C ASP A 231 -20.40 -6.69 7.08
N LEU A 232 -20.24 -6.26 5.83
CA LEU A 232 -21.13 -6.61 4.73
C LEU A 232 -21.14 -8.12 4.44
N ILE A 233 -19.96 -8.76 4.46
CA ILE A 233 -19.88 -10.23 4.31
C ILE A 233 -20.62 -10.92 5.46
N ASN A 234 -20.39 -10.50 6.70
CA ASN A 234 -21.01 -11.10 7.88
C ASN A 234 -22.55 -10.93 7.87
N ALA A 235 -23.05 -9.76 7.52
CA ALA A 235 -24.49 -9.51 7.36
C ALA A 235 -25.11 -10.38 6.26
N SER A 236 -24.41 -10.57 5.14
CA SER A 236 -24.90 -11.42 4.04
C SER A 236 -25.07 -12.89 4.47
N LYS A 237 -24.11 -13.42 5.26
CA LYS A 237 -24.17 -14.78 5.82
C LYS A 237 -25.34 -14.99 6.78
N GLN A 238 -25.70 -13.97 7.56
CA GLN A 238 -26.85 -14.05 8.48
C GLN A 238 -28.19 -14.02 7.75
N SER A 239 -28.26 -13.39 6.58
CA SER A 239 -29.50 -13.22 5.79
C SER A 239 -29.86 -14.40 4.89
N GLN A 240 -28.97 -15.39 4.71
CA GLN A 240 -29.18 -16.55 3.85
C GLN A 240 -29.17 -17.86 4.66
N PRO A 241 -30.33 -18.35 5.12
CA PRO A 241 -30.43 -19.68 5.73
C PRO A 241 -30.28 -20.76 4.66
N GLU A 242 -29.19 -21.54 4.73
CA GLU A 242 -28.96 -22.90 4.18
C GLU A 242 -29.54 -23.27 2.79
N ALA A 243 -29.54 -22.38 1.81
CA ALA A 243 -29.82 -22.77 0.42
C ALA A 243 -28.51 -23.16 -0.30
N GLU A 244 -28.36 -24.48 -0.54
CA GLU A 244 -27.40 -25.18 -1.41
C GLU A 244 -26.43 -24.31 -2.24
N PHE A 245 -25.19 -24.22 -1.77
CA PHE A 245 -24.08 -23.65 -2.52
C PHE A 245 -23.55 -24.67 -3.55
N LEU A 246 -24.05 -24.60 -4.79
CA LEU A 246 -23.36 -25.22 -5.93
C LEU A 246 -22.10 -24.40 -6.26
N SER A 247 -20.94 -24.99 -5.97
CA SER A 247 -19.61 -24.42 -6.14
C SER A 247 -19.26 -24.24 -7.62
N TYR A 248 -19.33 -23.00 -8.12
CA TYR A 248 -18.55 -22.58 -9.28
C TYR A 248 -17.25 -21.98 -8.76
N GLU A 249 -16.16 -22.74 -8.81
CA GLU A 249 -14.82 -22.20 -8.64
C GLU A 249 -14.43 -21.44 -9.91
N GLN A 250 -14.23 -20.13 -9.79
CA GLN A 250 -13.47 -19.34 -10.76
C GLN A 250 -12.29 -18.76 -10.00
N GLU A 251 -11.09 -19.10 -10.45
CA GLU A 251 -9.84 -18.61 -9.88
C GLU A 251 -9.35 -17.43 -10.73
N TYR A 252 -9.27 -16.25 -10.13
CA TYR A 252 -8.76 -15.05 -10.78
C TYR A 252 -7.35 -14.76 -10.24
N LEU A 253 -6.36 -14.65 -11.13
CA LEU A 253 -4.98 -14.28 -10.80
C LEU A 253 -4.69 -12.86 -11.30
N ALA A 254 -4.22 -11.99 -10.41
CA ALA A 254 -3.66 -10.69 -10.76
C ALA A 254 -2.23 -10.57 -10.24
N THR A 255 -1.31 -10.14 -11.12
CA THR A 255 0.07 -9.81 -10.73
C THR A 255 0.29 -8.31 -10.88
N CYS A 256 0.74 -7.67 -9.81
CA CYS A 256 1.10 -6.27 -9.79
C CYS A 256 2.59 -6.15 -9.45
N THR A 257 3.31 -5.38 -10.26
CA THR A 257 4.70 -5.00 -10.00
C THR A 257 4.70 -3.51 -9.68
N VAL A 258 5.47 -3.07 -8.68
CA VAL A 258 5.62 -1.64 -8.39
C VAL A 258 6.05 -0.91 -9.67
N GLY A 259 5.43 0.25 -9.93
CA GLY A 259 5.64 1.04 -11.15
C GLY A 259 4.92 0.54 -12.41
N ARG A 260 4.06 -0.49 -12.35
CA ARG A 260 3.26 -0.97 -13.51
C ARG A 260 1.78 -1.20 -13.18
N PRO A 261 0.86 -1.00 -14.13
CA PRO A 261 -0.54 -1.35 -13.95
C PRO A 261 -0.70 -2.87 -13.75
N CYS A 262 -1.59 -3.28 -12.84
CA CYS A 262 -2.00 -4.67 -12.70
C CYS A 262 -2.62 -5.17 -14.01
N LYS A 263 -2.23 -6.36 -14.46
CA LYS A 263 -2.87 -7.05 -15.59
C LYS A 263 -3.76 -8.16 -15.06
N TYR A 264 -5.01 -8.17 -15.50
CA TYR A 264 -5.99 -9.21 -15.16
C TYR A 264 -6.10 -10.19 -16.32
N GLY A 265 -5.85 -11.47 -16.06
CA GLY A 265 -6.11 -12.56 -16.99
C GLY A 265 -7.20 -13.46 -16.41
N LYS A 266 -8.20 -13.81 -17.22
CA LYS A 266 -9.05 -14.97 -16.93
C LYS A 266 -8.27 -16.22 -17.32
N HIS A 267 -8.19 -17.18 -16.40
CA HIS A 267 -7.84 -18.56 -16.71
C HIS A 267 -9.09 -19.41 -16.77
#